data_AF-A0A8F1MB99-F1
#
_entry.id   AF-A0A8F1MB99-F1
#
_cell.length_a   1.000
_cell.length_b   1.000
_cell.length_c   1.000
_cell.angle_alpha   90.00
_cell.angle_beta   90.00
_cell.angle_gamma   90.00
#
_symmetry.space_group_name_H-M   'P 1'
#
loop_
_entity.id
_entity.type
_entity.pdbx_description
1 polymer ?
#
loop_
_entity_poly.entity_id
_entity_poly.type
_entity_poly.pdbx_seq_one_letter_code
_entity_poly.pdbx_strand_id
1 'polypeptide(L)'
;MKIFTSATIKLAGWYLMILMIVSLLFSSIIFQVARSEVDAQIHKIIVQRKGDFPAINLSERIDNSTRNLLISLGYINLIVLLAGGWCSYLLAKITLRPIETAHKAQSRFVANASHQLRTPLAIMKAETEFALKNRKANKAELTETLESNLEEINKLTELTAMLLELSRTENKLALEDKSFNLTELISELVRERKAEARNLK
;
A
#
# COMPACT_ATOMS: atom_id res chain seq x y z
N MET A 1 7.36 8.57 8.46
CA MET A 1 7.78 7.27 9.04
C MET A 1 6.87 6.83 10.19
N LYS A 2 6.66 7.65 11.24
CA LYS A 2 5.82 7.30 12.40
C LYS A 2 4.35 6.93 12.07
N ILE A 3 3.76 7.56 11.06
CA ILE A 3 2.36 7.32 10.65
C ILE A 3 2.18 5.89 10.13
N PHE A 4 3.03 5.45 9.19
CA PHE A 4 2.93 4.10 8.60
C PHE A 4 3.30 2.99 9.59
N THR A 5 4.27 3.20 10.47
CA THR A 5 4.55 2.24 11.56
C THR A 5 3.37 2.14 12.53
N SER A 6 2.70 3.26 12.83
CA SER A 6 1.48 3.22 13.64
C SER A 6 0.33 2.50 12.93
N ALA A 7 0.23 2.65 11.60
CA ALA A 7 -0.77 1.98 10.80
C ALA A 7 -0.55 0.46 10.75
N THR A 8 0.70 0.01 10.57
CA THR A 8 1.03 -1.43 10.62
C THR A 8 0.63 -2.06 11.95
N ILE A 9 0.91 -1.39 13.07
CA ILE A 9 0.61 -1.91 14.41
C ILE A 9 -0.90 -1.90 14.66
N LYS A 10 -1.61 -0.84 14.24
CA LYS A 10 -3.07 -0.76 14.36
C LYS A 10 -3.77 -1.85 13.54
N LEU A 11 -3.40 -2.02 12.27
CA LEU A 11 -3.95 -3.07 11.39
C LEU A 11 -3.65 -4.46 11.95
N ALA A 12 -2.40 -4.74 12.33
CA ALA A 12 -2.03 -6.02 12.92
C ALA A 12 -2.80 -6.30 14.21
N GLY A 13 -3.02 -5.27 15.04
CA GLY A 13 -3.82 -5.34 16.26
C GLY A 13 -5.29 -5.67 16.00
N TRP A 14 -5.93 -5.02 15.02
CA TRP A 14 -7.30 -5.35 14.62
C TRP A 14 -7.43 -6.77 14.10
N TYR A 15 -6.51 -7.22 13.25
CA TYR A 15 -6.50 -8.60 12.76
C TYR A 15 -6.28 -9.62 13.89
N LEU A 16 -5.40 -9.31 14.84
CA LEU A 16 -5.17 -10.17 16.01
C LEU A 16 -6.41 -10.22 16.90
N MET A 17 -7.10 -9.09 17.11
CA MET A 17 -8.35 -9.05 17.86
C MET A 17 -9.43 -9.92 17.20
N ILE A 18 -9.61 -9.81 15.89
CA ILE A 18 -10.56 -10.63 15.13
C ILE A 18 -10.17 -12.12 15.25
N LEU A 19 -8.89 -12.43 15.07
CA LEU A 19 -8.37 -13.79 15.16
C LEU A 19 -8.58 -14.38 16.56
N MET A 20 -8.38 -13.59 17.62
CA MET A 20 -8.66 -13.99 19.00
C MET A 20 -10.14 -14.32 19.20
N ILE A 21 -11.05 -13.45 18.74
CA ILE A 21 -12.50 -13.67 18.86
C ILE A 21 -12.91 -14.94 18.11
N VAL A 22 -12.47 -15.10 16.86
CA VAL A 22 -12.77 -16.28 16.04
C VAL A 22 -12.22 -17.55 16.69
N SER A 23 -10.99 -17.51 17.20
CA SER A 23 -10.36 -18.66 17.86
C SER A 23 -11.11 -19.05 19.14
N LEU A 24 -11.53 -18.09 19.96
CA LEU A 24 -12.31 -18.34 21.17
C LEU A 24 -13.71 -18.88 20.88
N LEU A 25 -14.40 -18.33 19.87
CA LEU A 25 -15.70 -18.83 19.43
C LEU A 25 -15.60 -20.27 18.94
N PHE A 26 -14.62 -20.56 18.07
CA PHE A 26 -14.39 -21.90 17.53
C PHE A 26 -14.02 -22.89 18.64
N SER A 27 -13.16 -22.48 19.58
CA SER A 27 -12.79 -23.26 20.75
C SER A 27 -14.00 -23.57 21.65
N SER A 28 -14.93 -22.62 21.82
CA SER A 28 -16.17 -22.81 22.58
C SER A 28 -17.09 -23.85 21.93
N ILE A 29 -17.27 -23.75 20.60
CA ILE A 29 -18.07 -24.70 19.82
C ILE A 29 -17.48 -26.12 19.91
N ILE A 30 -16.17 -26.27 19.72
CA ILE A 30 -15.49 -27.57 19.84
C ILE A 30 -15.69 -28.17 21.23
N PHE A 31 -15.54 -27.36 22.28
CA PHE A 31 -15.72 -27.83 23.65
C PHE A 31 -17.15 -28.31 23.91
N GLN A 32 -18.16 -27.60 23.39
CA GLN A 32 -19.56 -28.00 23.52
C GLN A 32 -19.86 -29.30 22.78
N VAL A 33 -19.36 -29.47 21.56
CA VAL A 33 -19.52 -30.70 20.76
C VAL A 33 -18.84 -31.87 21.45
N ALA A 34 -17.58 -31.70 21.89
CA ALA A 34 -16.83 -32.74 22.58
C ALA A 34 -17.50 -33.18 23.90
N ARG A 35 -18.00 -32.24 24.69
CA ARG A 35 -18.80 -32.52 25.91
C ARG A 35 -20.06 -33.32 25.58
N SER A 36 -20.82 -32.87 24.57
CA SER A 36 -22.07 -33.52 24.18
C SER A 36 -21.85 -34.95 23.68
N GLU A 37 -20.76 -35.21 22.96
CA GLU A 37 -20.44 -36.54 22.46
C GLU A 37 -20.02 -37.49 23.59
N VAL A 38 -19.23 -36.99 24.56
CA VAL A 38 -18.84 -37.75 25.75
C VAL A 38 -20.06 -38.14 26.59
N ASP A 39 -20.97 -37.20 26.86
CA ASP A 39 -22.19 -37.48 27.64
C ASP A 39 -23.12 -38.48 26.93
N ALA A 40 -23.26 -38.37 25.61
CA ALA A 40 -24.06 -39.29 24.81
C ALA A 40 -23.49 -40.72 24.79
N GLN A 41 -22.16 -40.87 24.73
CA GLN A 41 -21.51 -42.18 24.81
C GLN A 41 -21.63 -42.79 26.21
N ILE A 42 -21.49 -41.98 27.26
CA ILE A 42 -21.63 -42.45 28.66
C ILE A 42 -23.05 -42.95 28.93
N HIS A 43 -24.08 -42.21 28.53
CA HIS A 43 -25.47 -42.63 28.74
C HIS A 43 -25.76 -43.99 28.09
N LYS A 44 -25.21 -44.25 26.89
CA LYS A 44 -25.30 -45.56 26.22
C LYS A 44 -24.61 -46.66 27.02
N ILE A 45 -23.39 -46.43 27.52
CA ILE A 45 -22.64 -47.43 28.31
C ILE A 45 -23.36 -47.77 29.63
N ILE A 46 -23.91 -46.77 30.32
CA ILE A 46 -24.63 -46.96 31.59
C ILE A 46 -25.96 -47.71 31.37
N VAL A 47 -26.71 -47.36 30.32
CA VAL A 47 -28.02 -47.98 30.03
C VAL A 47 -27.87 -49.39 29.46
N GLN A 48 -26.81 -49.67 28.69
CA GLN A 48 -26.62 -50.97 28.02
C GLN A 48 -26.04 -52.05 28.96
N ARG A 49 -25.41 -51.68 30.08
CA ARG A 49 -24.77 -52.62 31.00
C ARG A 49 -25.40 -52.53 32.40
N LYS A 50 -26.61 -53.10 32.52
CA LYS A 50 -27.40 -53.21 33.75
C LYS A 50 -26.82 -54.32 34.66
N GLY A 51 -25.77 -54.04 35.43
CA GLY A 51 -25.24 -54.97 36.42
C GLY A 51 -23.88 -54.56 36.96
N ASP A 52 -23.82 -54.30 38.28
CA ASP A 52 -22.63 -54.09 39.13
C ASP A 52 -21.39 -53.54 38.43
N PHE A 53 -21.39 -52.24 38.19
CA PHE A 53 -20.13 -51.51 38.17
C PHE A 53 -19.69 -51.31 39.63
N PRO A 54 -18.46 -51.69 40.03
CA PRO A 54 -17.85 -51.02 41.16
C PRO A 54 -17.91 -49.52 40.84
N ALA A 55 -18.08 -48.66 41.84
CA ALA A 55 -17.94 -47.21 41.67
C ALA A 55 -16.48 -46.88 41.29
N ILE A 56 -16.05 -47.33 40.11
CA ILE A 56 -14.81 -47.01 39.48
C ILE A 56 -14.92 -45.52 39.20
N ASN A 57 -13.93 -44.77 39.67
CA ASN A 57 -13.61 -43.35 39.54
C ASN A 57 -13.93 -42.69 38.17
N LEU A 58 -15.16 -42.83 37.67
CA LEU A 58 -15.60 -42.40 36.34
C LEU A 58 -15.84 -40.90 36.36
N SER A 59 -16.42 -40.38 37.44
CA SER A 59 -16.48 -38.94 37.72
C SER A 59 -15.08 -38.31 37.75
N GLU A 60 -14.11 -38.95 38.40
CA GLU A 60 -12.72 -38.49 38.45
C GLU A 60 -12.04 -38.56 37.07
N ARG A 61 -12.30 -39.61 36.28
CA ARG A 61 -11.79 -39.75 34.90
C ARG A 61 -12.42 -38.73 33.94
N ILE A 62 -13.69 -38.39 34.09
CA ILE A 62 -14.40 -37.38 33.30
C ILE A 62 -13.86 -35.99 33.62
N ASP A 63 -13.64 -35.69 34.91
CA ASP A 63 -13.08 -34.42 35.33
C ASP A 63 -11.64 -34.25 34.81
N ASN A 64 -10.82 -35.31 34.91
CA ASN A 64 -9.48 -35.34 34.33
C ASN A 64 -9.48 -35.21 32.80
N SER A 65 -10.44 -35.83 32.10
CA SER A 65 -10.57 -35.72 30.63
C SER A 65 -11.00 -34.31 30.20
N THR A 66 -11.92 -33.71 30.93
CA THR A 66 -12.36 -32.32 30.73
C THR A 66 -11.20 -31.34 30.93
N ARG A 67 -10.40 -31.55 31.99
CA ARG A 67 -9.20 -30.75 32.28
C ARG A 67 -8.17 -30.86 31.15
N ASN A 68 -7.92 -32.07 30.65
CA ASN A 68 -6.98 -32.28 29.55
C ASN A 68 -7.46 -31.64 28.23
N LEU A 69 -8.76 -31.68 27.92
CA LEU A 69 -9.35 -30.98 26.78
C LEU A 69 -9.17 -29.46 26.89
N LEU A 70 -9.42 -28.89 28.06
CA LEU A 70 -9.21 -27.46 28.31
C LEU A 70 -7.75 -27.04 28.13
N ILE A 71 -6.82 -27.84 28.65
CA ILE A 71 -5.37 -27.60 28.51
C ILE A 71 -4.96 -27.70 27.04
N SER A 72 -5.40 -28.74 26.31
CA SER A 72 -5.08 -28.91 24.89
C SER A 72 -5.63 -27.78 24.02
N LEU A 73 -6.87 -27.33 24.25
CA LEU A 73 -7.46 -26.18 23.55
C LEU A 73 -6.70 -24.89 23.87
N GLY A 74 -6.27 -24.70 25.12
CA GLY A 74 -5.43 -23.58 25.53
C GLY A 74 -4.11 -23.51 24.76
N TYR A 75 -3.40 -24.64 24.62
CA TYR A 75 -2.15 -24.71 23.86
C TYR A 75 -2.36 -24.40 22.37
N ILE A 76 -3.41 -24.95 21.75
CA ILE A 76 -3.72 -24.69 20.33
C ILE A 76 -4.04 -23.20 20.13
N ASN A 77 -4.89 -22.61 20.97
CA ASN A 77 -5.21 -21.18 20.90
C ASN A 77 -3.95 -20.32 21.06
N LEU A 78 -3.04 -20.67 21.97
CA LEU A 78 -1.79 -19.95 22.15
C LEU A 78 -0.92 -19.99 20.88
N ILE A 79 -0.74 -21.17 20.28
CA ILE A 79 0.03 -21.33 19.03
C ILE A 79 -0.61 -20.53 17.89
N VAL A 80 -1.93 -20.63 17.73
CA VAL A 80 -2.69 -19.91 16.69
C VAL A 80 -2.57 -18.39 16.87
N LEU A 81 -2.65 -17.89 18.10
CA LEU A 81 -2.49 -16.45 18.38
C LEU A 81 -1.07 -15.96 18.08
N LEU A 82 -0.04 -16.71 18.47
CA LEU A 82 1.35 -16.33 18.22
C LEU A 82 1.69 -16.38 16.72
N ALA A 83 1.36 -17.48 16.05
CA ALA A 83 1.59 -17.64 14.62
C ALA A 83 0.76 -16.64 13.79
N GLY A 84 -0.51 -16.48 14.14
CA GLY A 84 -1.42 -15.54 13.50
C GLY A 84 -1.01 -14.08 13.71
N GLY A 85 -0.58 -13.70 14.92
CA GLY A 85 -0.06 -12.38 15.23
C GLY A 85 1.21 -12.06 14.44
N TRP A 86 2.14 -13.02 14.37
CA TRP A 86 3.35 -12.89 13.56
C TRP A 86 3.03 -12.74 12.06
N CYS A 87 2.17 -13.62 11.53
CA CYS A 87 1.75 -13.59 10.13
C CYS A 87 1.03 -12.27 9.78
N SER A 88 0.10 -11.85 10.63
CA SER A 88 -0.64 -10.58 10.51
C SER A 88 0.30 -9.38 10.44
N TYR A 89 1.30 -9.33 11.32
CA TYR A 89 2.30 -8.27 11.30
C TYR A 89 3.12 -8.24 10.00
N LEU A 90 3.54 -9.41 9.51
CA LEU A 90 4.28 -9.52 8.25
C LEU A 90 3.44 -9.06 7.05
N LEU A 91 2.20 -9.52 6.96
CA LEU A 91 1.24 -9.13 5.91
C LEU A 91 1.01 -7.61 5.92
N ALA A 92 0.74 -7.03 7.10
CA ALA A 92 0.54 -5.59 7.23
C ALA A 92 1.79 -4.79 6.79
N LYS A 93 2.99 -5.28 7.11
CA LYS A 93 4.24 -4.65 6.70
C LYS A 93 4.48 -4.73 5.20
N ILE A 94 4.21 -5.88 4.58
CA ILE A 94 4.40 -6.10 3.15
C ILE A 94 3.42 -5.24 2.34
N THR A 95 2.16 -5.17 2.74
CA THR A 95 1.11 -4.43 2.01
C THR A 95 1.28 -2.91 2.12
N LEU A 96 1.72 -2.40 3.27
CA LEU A 96 1.89 -0.95 3.47
C LEU A 96 3.18 -0.38 2.86
N ARG A 97 4.22 -1.19 2.67
CA ARG A 97 5.50 -0.74 2.10
C ARG A 97 5.38 -0.13 0.70
N PRO A 98 4.74 -0.77 -0.30
CA PRO A 98 4.60 -0.18 -1.64
C PRO A 98 3.75 1.09 -1.62
N ILE A 99 2.71 1.14 -0.77
CA ILE A 99 1.87 2.33 -0.57
C ILE A 99 2.70 3.49 -0.02
N GLU A 100 3.54 3.24 1.00
CA GLU A 100 4.42 4.26 1.56
C GLU A 100 5.41 4.78 0.50
N THR A 101 5.99 3.89 -0.31
CA THR A 101 6.92 4.31 -1.36
C THR A 101 6.24 5.13 -2.45
N ALA A 102 5.05 4.71 -2.91
CA ALA A 102 4.28 5.43 -3.91
C ALA A 102 3.87 6.82 -3.40
N HIS A 103 3.35 6.90 -2.17
CA HIS A 103 2.97 8.16 -1.55
C HIS A 103 4.17 9.11 -1.38
N LYS A 104 5.34 8.60 -0.97
CA LYS A 104 6.57 9.41 -0.90
C LYS A 104 7.01 9.91 -2.28
N ALA A 105 6.95 9.06 -3.29
CA ALA A 105 7.29 9.45 -4.66
C ALA A 105 6.36 10.55 -5.17
N GLN A 106 5.05 10.37 -5.02
CA GLN A 106 4.04 11.36 -5.36
C GLN A 106 4.25 12.69 -4.63
N SER A 107 4.50 12.65 -3.32
CA SER A 107 4.75 13.87 -2.53
C SER A 107 6.01 14.62 -2.99
N ARG A 108 7.10 13.90 -3.30
CA ARG A 108 8.31 14.50 -3.87
C ARG A 108 8.07 15.08 -5.26
N PHE A 109 7.32 14.37 -6.10
CA PHE A 109 6.96 14.83 -7.43
C PHE A 109 6.17 16.14 -7.38
N VAL A 110 5.10 16.20 -6.58
CA VAL A 110 4.28 17.40 -6.39
C VAL A 110 5.11 18.57 -5.85
N ALA A 111 5.99 18.32 -4.88
CA ALA A 111 6.88 19.34 -4.35
C ALA A 111 7.82 19.89 -5.43
N ASN A 112 8.49 19.00 -6.18
CA ASN A 112 9.40 19.38 -7.26
C ASN A 112 8.67 20.14 -8.38
N ALA A 113 7.49 19.68 -8.81
CA ALA A 113 6.68 20.36 -9.80
C ALA A 113 6.28 21.77 -9.32
N SER A 114 5.85 21.89 -8.06
CA SER A 114 5.51 23.20 -7.47
C SER A 114 6.71 24.14 -7.45
N HIS A 115 7.91 23.64 -7.14
CA HIS A 115 9.14 24.43 -7.19
C HIS A 115 9.48 24.87 -8.62
N GLN A 116 9.41 23.96 -9.59
CA GLN A 116 9.71 24.27 -10.99
C GLN A 116 8.71 25.23 -11.63
N LEU A 117 7.44 25.22 -11.20
CA LEU A 117 6.43 26.18 -11.64
C LEU A 117 6.57 27.54 -10.94
N ARG A 118 7.06 27.59 -9.70
CA ARG A 118 7.19 28.85 -8.94
C ARG A 118 8.27 29.78 -9.52
N THR A 119 9.39 29.23 -9.98
CA THR A 119 10.51 30.01 -10.53
C THR A 119 10.12 30.88 -11.73
N PRO A 120 9.58 30.33 -12.84
CA PRO A 120 9.17 31.13 -14.00
C PRO A 120 8.12 32.18 -13.61
N LEU A 121 7.16 31.82 -12.76
CA LEU A 121 6.15 32.77 -12.25
C LEU A 121 6.77 33.92 -11.44
N ALA A 122 7.80 33.65 -10.65
CA ALA A 122 8.49 34.68 -9.88
C ALA A 122 9.30 35.63 -10.77
N ILE A 123 9.96 35.09 -11.81
CA ILE A 123 10.69 35.87 -12.82
C ILE A 123 9.71 36.79 -13.55
N MET A 124 8.64 36.22 -14.12
CA MET A 124 7.62 36.99 -14.84
C MET A 124 7.03 38.10 -13.99
N LYS A 125 6.74 37.80 -12.72
CA LYS A 125 6.22 38.79 -11.78
C LYS A 125 7.23 39.92 -11.54
N ALA A 126 8.49 39.60 -11.29
CA ALA A 126 9.54 40.59 -11.04
C ALA A 126 9.77 41.50 -12.26
N GLU A 127 9.83 40.92 -13.46
CA GLU A 127 9.97 41.66 -14.71
C GLU A 127 8.78 42.57 -14.97
N THR A 128 7.56 42.06 -14.75
CA THR A 128 6.33 42.85 -14.88
C THR A 128 6.28 44.00 -13.87
N GLU A 129 6.63 43.75 -12.60
CA GLU A 129 6.71 44.79 -11.57
C GLU A 129 7.75 45.87 -11.92
N PHE A 130 8.90 45.45 -12.46
CA PHE A 130 9.95 46.37 -12.91
C PHE A 130 9.47 47.24 -14.08
N ALA A 131 8.86 46.65 -15.11
CA ALA A 131 8.33 47.38 -16.26
C ALA A 131 7.22 48.36 -15.85
N LEU A 132 6.33 47.99 -14.94
CA LEU A 132 5.27 48.88 -14.44
C LEU A 132 5.82 50.06 -13.62
N LYS A 133 6.95 49.86 -12.92
CA LYS A 133 7.61 50.92 -12.13
C LYS A 133 8.41 51.88 -13.01
N ASN A 134 8.98 51.41 -14.12
CA ASN A 134 9.80 52.23 -15.01
C ASN A 134 8.94 53.07 -15.97
N ARG A 135 8.44 54.21 -15.50
CA ARG A 135 7.60 55.15 -16.30
C ARG A 135 8.28 55.78 -17.52
N LYS A 136 9.58 55.59 -17.69
CA LYS A 136 10.36 56.10 -18.83
C LYS A 136 10.86 54.98 -19.75
N ALA A 137 10.42 53.73 -19.53
CA ALA A 137 10.81 52.62 -20.38
C ALA A 137 10.46 52.91 -21.84
N ASN A 138 11.42 52.71 -22.73
CA ASN A 138 11.20 52.86 -24.15
C ASN A 138 10.50 51.62 -24.72
N LYS A 139 10.05 51.69 -25.97
CA LYS A 139 9.36 50.57 -26.62
C LYS A 139 10.22 49.30 -26.70
N ALA A 140 11.54 49.43 -26.85
CA ALA A 140 12.44 48.28 -26.94
C ALA A 140 12.53 47.53 -25.60
N GLU A 141 12.72 48.23 -24.48
CA GLU A 141 12.76 47.65 -23.13
C GLU A 141 11.46 46.92 -22.76
N LEU A 142 10.31 47.49 -23.13
CA LEU A 142 9.01 46.85 -22.94
C LEU A 142 8.85 45.60 -23.82
N THR A 143 9.36 45.64 -25.05
CA THR A 143 9.33 44.50 -25.97
C THR A 143 10.20 43.35 -25.43
N GLU A 144 11.41 43.66 -24.96
CA GLU A 144 12.31 42.69 -24.32
C GLU A 144 11.68 42.03 -23.08
N THR A 145 11.00 42.83 -22.24
CA THR A 145 10.27 42.29 -21.08
C THR A 145 9.14 41.34 -21.49
N LEU A 146 8.42 41.66 -22.57
CA LEU A 146 7.35 40.81 -23.09
C LEU A 146 7.89 39.53 -23.73
N GLU A 147 9.03 39.61 -24.42
CA GLU A 147 9.72 38.45 -24.99
C GLU A 147 10.23 37.50 -23.88
N SER A 148 10.84 38.03 -22.81
CA SER A 148 11.26 37.24 -21.65
C SER A 148 10.07 36.55 -20.96
N ASN A 149 9.00 37.29 -20.71
CA ASN A 149 7.76 36.72 -20.18
C ASN A 149 7.17 35.62 -21.08
N LEU A 150 7.22 35.80 -22.41
CA LEU A 150 6.74 34.81 -23.36
C LEU A 150 7.59 33.52 -23.30
N GLU A 151 8.90 33.65 -23.12
CA GLU A 151 9.79 32.50 -22.91
C GLU A 151 9.40 31.71 -21.65
N GLU A 152 9.15 32.39 -20.53
CA GLU A 152 8.72 31.74 -19.28
C GLU A 152 7.33 31.09 -19.39
N ILE A 153 6.40 31.70 -20.15
CA ILE A 153 5.10 31.09 -20.46
C ILE A 153 5.27 29.81 -21.29
N ASN A 154 6.18 29.81 -22.27
CA ASN A 154 6.46 28.62 -23.08
C ASN A 154 7.06 27.51 -22.21
N LYS A 155 8.00 27.82 -21.30
CA LYS A 155 8.54 26.87 -20.31
C LYS A 155 7.44 26.28 -19.42
N LEU A 156 6.53 27.11 -18.91
CA LEU A 156 5.38 26.64 -18.13
C LEU A 156 4.44 25.73 -18.93
N THR A 157 4.24 26.04 -20.21
CA THR A 157 3.42 25.23 -21.13
C THR A 157 4.05 23.86 -21.35
N GLU A 158 5.36 23.80 -21.58
CA GLU A 158 6.10 22.54 -21.73
C GLU A 158 6.07 21.71 -20.43
N LEU A 159 6.33 22.34 -19.28
CA LEU A 159 6.25 21.68 -17.96
C LEU A 159 4.86 21.08 -17.72
N THR A 160 3.80 21.84 -17.97
CA THR A 160 2.43 21.35 -17.76
C THR A 160 2.04 20.24 -18.74
N ALA A 161 2.53 20.29 -19.99
CA ALA A 161 2.36 19.21 -20.95
C ALA A 161 3.04 17.92 -20.48
N MET A 162 4.29 18.00 -19.99
CA MET A 162 5.01 16.84 -19.43
C MET A 162 4.29 16.27 -18.19
N LEU A 163 3.77 17.11 -17.30
CA LEU A 163 2.99 16.67 -16.14
C LEU A 163 1.71 15.93 -16.56
N LEU A 164 1.01 16.43 -17.59
CA LEU A 164 -0.21 15.81 -18.13
C LEU A 164 0.09 14.48 -18.81
N GLU A 165 1.20 14.39 -19.54
CA GLU A 165 1.67 13.15 -20.17
C GLU A 165 1.99 12.09 -19.12
N LEU A 166 2.76 12.44 -18.08
CA LEU A 166 3.10 11.52 -17.01
C LEU A 166 1.85 10.97 -16.31
N SER A 167 0.86 11.83 -16.04
CA SER A 167 -0.42 11.42 -15.44
C SER A 167 -1.22 10.45 -16.31
N ARG A 168 -1.08 10.52 -17.64
CA ARG A 168 -1.74 9.59 -18.58
C ARG A 168 -1.00 8.26 -18.67
N THR A 169 0.32 8.27 -18.61
CA THR A 169 1.17 7.07 -18.76
C THR A 169 1.02 6.09 -17.59
N GLU A 170 0.73 6.56 -16.38
CA GLU A 170 0.41 5.70 -15.23
C GLU A 170 -0.76 4.73 -15.50
N ASN A 171 -1.66 5.04 -16.43
CA ASN A 171 -2.81 4.21 -16.79
C ASN A 171 -2.62 3.32 -18.03
N LYS A 172 -1.49 3.40 -18.76
CA LYS A 172 -1.31 2.78 -20.09
C LYS A 172 -0.10 1.84 -20.23
N LEU A 173 0.32 1.15 -19.16
CA LEU A 173 1.43 0.19 -19.21
C LEU A 173 1.04 -1.20 -19.77
N ALA A 174 0.16 -1.24 -20.78
CA ALA A 174 0.04 -2.41 -21.64
C ALA A 174 1.16 -2.32 -22.70
N LEU A 175 2.38 -2.66 -22.30
CA LEU A 175 3.51 -2.73 -23.24
C LEU A 175 3.26 -3.91 -24.18
N GLU A 176 3.10 -3.61 -25.46
CA GLU A 176 3.00 -4.63 -26.50
C GLU A 176 4.42 -5.17 -26.75
N ASP A 177 4.67 -6.42 -26.31
CA ASP A 177 5.97 -7.07 -26.50
C ASP A 177 6.15 -7.46 -27.98
N LYS A 178 6.84 -6.60 -28.72
CA LYS A 178 7.22 -6.83 -30.12
C LYS A 178 8.73 -6.85 -30.23
N SER A 179 9.26 -7.86 -30.93
CA SER A 179 10.67 -7.89 -31.31
C SER A 179 10.94 -6.82 -32.38
N PHE A 180 11.95 -5.98 -32.15
CA PHE A 180 12.40 -4.95 -33.10
C PHE A 180 13.92 -4.93 -33.20
N ASN A 181 14.43 -4.48 -34.35
CA ASN A 181 15.87 -4.35 -34.59
C ASN A 181 16.39 -3.04 -33.99
N LEU A 182 17.20 -3.16 -32.94
CA LEU A 182 17.79 -2.00 -32.25
C LEU A 182 18.69 -1.15 -33.18
N THR A 183 19.43 -1.79 -34.08
CA THR A 183 20.36 -1.11 -34.99
C THR A 183 19.62 -0.26 -36.00
N GLU A 184 18.50 -0.77 -36.52
CA GLU A 184 17.65 -0.05 -37.47
C GLU A 184 17.01 1.18 -36.80
N LEU A 185 16.39 0.99 -35.63
CA LEU A 185 15.78 2.07 -34.85
C LEU A 185 16.79 3.18 -34.52
N ILE A 186 17.99 2.81 -34.05
CA ILE A 186 19.04 3.79 -33.73
C ILE A 186 19.49 4.53 -35.00
N SER A 187 19.65 3.82 -36.12
CA SER A 187 20.06 4.46 -37.37
C SER A 187 19.03 5.47 -37.89
N GLU A 188 17.73 5.17 -37.70
CA GLU A 188 16.61 6.05 -38.05
C GLU A 188 16.59 7.31 -37.19
N LEU A 189 16.64 7.15 -35.85
CA LEU A 189 16.69 8.25 -34.90
C LEU A 189 17.90 9.18 -35.12
N VAL A 190 19.08 8.62 -35.38
CA VAL A 190 20.29 9.41 -35.69
C VAL A 190 20.11 10.23 -36.97
N ARG A 191 19.42 9.67 -37.97
CA ARG A 191 19.18 10.34 -39.25
C ARG A 191 18.17 11.47 -39.10
N GLU A 192 17.09 11.25 -38.34
CA GLU A 192 16.07 12.24 -38.00
C GLU A 192 16.68 13.44 -37.25
N ARG A 193 17.42 13.19 -36.16
CA ARG A 193 18.07 14.27 -35.39
C ARG A 193 19.14 15.01 -36.18
N LYS A 194 19.87 14.35 -37.07
CA LYS A 194 20.80 15.00 -38.01
C LYS A 194 20.10 15.84 -39.08
N ALA A 195 18.83 15.58 -39.38
CA ALA A 195 18.02 16.38 -40.30
C ALA A 195 17.49 17.63 -39.59
N GLU A 196 16.97 17.50 -38.37
CA GLU A 196 16.56 18.66 -37.55
C GLU A 196 17.72 19.63 -37.29
N ALA A 197 18.90 19.11 -36.92
CA ALA A 197 20.09 19.94 -36.69
C ALA A 197 20.58 20.66 -37.97
N ARG A 198 20.21 20.19 -39.16
CA ARG A 198 20.52 20.87 -40.43
C ARG A 198 19.52 21.96 -40.79
N ASN A 199 18.28 21.87 -40.28
CA ASN A 199 17.24 22.87 -40.49
C ASN A 199 17.29 24.05 -39.49
N LEU A 200 18.17 23.95 -38.47
CA LEU A 200 18.44 25.00 -37.47
C LEU A 200 19.67 25.88 -37.83
N LYS A 201 20.21 25.75 -39.04
CA LYS A 201 21.25 26.64 -39.62
C LYS A 201 20.65 27.47 -40.74
#